data_AF-I7IVY3-F1
#
_entry.id   AF-I7IVY3-F1
#
_cell.length_a   1.000
_cell.length_b   1.000
_cell.length_c   1.000
_cell.angle_alpha   90.00
_cell.angle_beta   90.00
_cell.angle_gamma   90.00
#
_symmetry.space_group_name_H-M   'P 1'
#
loop_
_entity.id
_entity.type
_entity.pdbx_description
1 polymer ?
#
loop_
_entity_poly.entity_id
_entity_poly.type
_entity_poly.pdbx_seq_one_letter_code
_entity_poly.pdbx_strand_id
1 'polypeptide(L)' 'MSWILFLAGILIIITVFLLVFSFDKQFSKKTRLIILSIGIVFLIMTLILIWKILSNPMMIL' A
#
# COMPACT_ATOMS: atom_id res chain seq x y z
N MET A 1 -20.98 -4.47 -4.69
CA MET A 1 -19.68 -4.53 -3.99
C MET A 1 -18.88 -3.32 -4.43
N SER A 2 -18.52 -2.41 -3.55
CA SER A 2 -17.74 -1.22 -3.93
C SER A 2 -16.36 -1.64 -4.41
N TRP A 3 -16.11 -1.48 -5.71
CA TRP A 3 -14.82 -1.73 -6.36
C TRP A 3 -13.66 -1.01 -5.65
N ILE A 4 -13.95 0.11 -4.98
CA ILE A 4 -13.01 0.89 -4.17
C ILE A 4 -12.49 0.10 -2.96
N LEU A 5 -13.34 -0.66 -2.26
CA LEU A 5 -12.89 -1.50 -1.14
C LEU A 5 -12.01 -2.65 -1.61
N PHE A 6 -12.35 -3.24 -2.76
CA PHE A 6 -11.54 -4.28 -3.38
C PHE A 6 -10.16 -3.75 -3.78
N LEU A 7 -10.13 -2.58 -4.43
CA LEU A 7 -8.88 -1.89 -4.78
C LEU A 7 -8.04 -1.56 -3.54
N ALA A 8 -8.66 -1.05 -2.48
CA ALA A 8 -8.00 -0.75 -1.22
C ALA A 8 -7.37 -2.00 -0.58
N GLY A 9 -8.10 -3.12 -0.59
CA GLY A 9 -7.58 -4.41 -0.13
C GLY A 9 -6.34 -4.87 -0.90
N ILE A 10 -6.38 -4.80 -2.23
CA ILE A 10 -5.22 -5.14 -3.07
C ILE A 10 -4.03 -4.22 -2.77
N LEU A 11 -4.27 -2.91 -2.65
CA LEU A 11 -3.24 -1.93 -2.33
C LEU A 11 -2.56 -2.22 -0.98
N ILE A 12 -3.34 -2.61 0.04
CA ILE A 12 -2.80 -3.01 1.34
C ILE A 12 -1.88 -4.23 1.18
N ILE A 13 -2.33 -5.28 0.47
CA ILE A 13 -1.54 -6.50 0.27
C ILE A 13 -0.21 -6.17 -0.42
N ILE A 14 -0.24 -5.40 -1.52
CA ILE A 14 0.96 -5.00 -2.26
C ILE A 14 1.90 -4.18 -1.37
N THR A 15 1.36 -3.23 -0.61
CA THR A 15 2.13 -2.37 0.29
C THR A 15 2.86 -3.19 1.37
N VAL A 16 2.17 -4.14 2.01
CA VAL A 16 2.75 -5.02 3.02
C VAL A 16 3.85 -5.88 2.42
N PHE A 17 3.61 -6.44 1.23
CA PHE A 17 4.60 -7.25 0.53
C PHE A 17 5.88 -6.43 0.26
N LEU A 18 5.75 -5.26 -0.36
CA LEU A 18 6.88 -4.38 -0.64
C LEU A 18 7.67 -4.02 0.63
N LEU A 19 6.98 -3.67 1.72
CA LEU A 19 7.64 -3.35 2.98
C LEU A 19 8.40 -4.56 3.54
N VAL A 20 7.79 -5.74 3.58
CA VAL A 20 8.45 -6.96 4.08
C VAL A 20 9.70 -7.28 3.27
N PHE A 21 9.61 -7.28 1.93
CA PHE A 21 10.76 -7.58 1.06
C PHE A 21 11.85 -6.50 1.09
N SER A 22 11.54 -5.26 1.49
CA SER A 22 12.55 -4.22 1.70
C SER A 22 13.52 -4.54 2.85
N PHE A 23 13.11 -5.38 3.80
CA PHE A 23 13.94 -5.82 4.93
C PHE A 23 14.64 -7.16 4.67
N ASP A 24 14.33 -7.84 3.56
CA ASP A 24 14.97 -9.11 3.22
C ASP A 24 16.46 -8.91 2.93
N LYS A 25 17.31 -9.64 3.65
CA LYS A 25 18.77 -9.58 3.54
C LYS A 25 19.30 -10.28 2.29
N GLN A 26 18.47 -11.06 1.58
CA GLN A 26 18.83 -11.68 0.30
C GLN A 26 19.06 -10.63 -0.79
N PHE A 27 18.38 -9.49 -0.72
CA PHE A 27 18.55 -8.42 -1.70
C PHE A 27 19.73 -7.50 -1.37
N SER A 28 20.34 -6.96 -2.43
CA SER A 28 21.37 -5.94 -2.31
C SER A 28 20.84 -4.70 -1.57
N LYS A 29 21.72 -3.97 -0.85
CA LYS A 29 21.36 -2.73 -0.14
C LYS A 29 20.64 -1.72 -1.05
N LYS A 30 21.07 -1.59 -2.31
CA LYS A 30 20.45 -0.68 -3.30
C LYS A 30 19.02 -1.11 -3.63
N THR A 31 18.81 -2.40 -3.91
CA THR A 31 17.49 -2.96 -4.20
C THR A 31 16.54 -2.78 -3.02
N ARG A 32 17.01 -3.05 -1.80
CA ARG A 32 16.23 -2.85 -0.57
C ARG A 32 15.76 -1.42 -0.39
N LEU A 33 16.64 -0.44 -0.62
CA LEU A 33 16.29 0.98 -0.54
C LEU A 33 15.26 1.38 -1.59
N ILE A 34 15.37 0.86 -2.82
CA ILE A 34 14.39 1.13 -3.88
C ILE A 34 13.02 0.54 -3.50
N ILE A 35 12.99 -0.72 -3.07
CA ILE A 35 11.74 -1.39 -2.63
C ILE A 35 11.13 -0.65 -1.44
N LEU A 36 11.95 -0.21 -0.47
CA LEU A 36 11.49 0.57 0.68
C LEU A 36 10.84 1.89 0.22
N SER A 37 11.52 2.65 -0.65
CA SER A 37 11.00 3.91 -1.17
C SER A 37 9.67 3.72 -1.91
N ILE A 38 9.57 2.70 -2.76
CA ILE A 38 8.32 2.36 -3.46
C ILE A 38 7.24 1.95 -2.45
N GLY A 39 7.57 1.11 -1.47
CA GLY A 39 6.65 0.68 -0.41
C GLY A 39 6.08 1.84 0.40
N ILE A 40 6.91 2.85 0.73
CA ILE A 40 6.47 4.07 1.42
C ILE A 40 5.48 4.88 0.57
N VAL A 41 5.75 5.03 -0.74
CA VAL A 41 4.82 5.72 -1.65
C VAL A 41 3.47 5.01 -1.68
N PHE A 42 3.46 3.68 -1.81
CA PHE A 42 2.24 2.87 -1.79
C PHE A 42 1.50 2.96 -0.45
N LEU A 43 2.22 3.02 0.67
CA LEU A 43 1.65 3.21 2.00
C LEU A 43 0.92 4.55 2.12
N ILE A 44 1.53 5.63 1.64
CA ILE A 44 0.90 6.97 1.63
C ILE A 44 -0.37 6.95 0.78
N MET A 45 -0.32 6.38 -0.42
CA MET A 45 -1.51 6.27 -1.28
C MET A 45 -2.63 5.47 -0.62
N THR A 46 -2.28 4.36 0.04
CA THR A 46 -3.23 3.52 0.77
C THR A 46 -3.89 4.27 1.93
N LEU A 47 -3.11 5.02 2.70
CA LEU A 47 -3.63 5.84 3.80
C LEU A 47 -4.57 6.95 3.30
N ILE A 48 -4.23 7.62 2.20
CA ILE A 48 -5.09 8.63 1.58
C ILE A 48 -6.42 8.01 1.14
N LEU A 49 -6.36 6.83 0.52
CA LEU A 49 -7.56 6.13 0.06
C LEU A 49 -8.46 5.71 1.23
N ILE A 50 -7.88 5.14 2.28
CA ILE A 50 -8.61 4.77 3.51
C ILE A 50 -9.23 6.01 4.16
N TRP A 51 -8.47 7.10 4.28
CA TRP A 51 -8.97 8.35 4.85
C TRP A 51 -10.14 8.90 4.03
N LYS A 52 -10.05 8.86 2.70
CA LYS A 52 -11.17 9.23 1.82
C LYS A 52 -12.40 8.37 2.07
N ILE A 53 -12.24 7.05 2.13
CA ILE A 53 -13.35 6.10 2.39
C ILE A 53 -14.02 6.40 3.73
N LEU A 54 -13.24 6.64 4.79
CA LEU A 54 -13.77 6.99 6.12
C LEU A 54 -14.46 8.35 6.15
N SER A 55 -13.92 9.33 5.44
CA SER A 55 -14.47 10.70 5.39
C SER A 55 -15.76 10.79 4.56
N ASN A 56 -15.91 9.93 3.55
CA ASN A 56 -17.10 9.89 2.70
C ASN A 56 -17.58 8.43 2.51
N PRO A 57 -18.35 7.90 3.47
CA PRO A 57 -18.82 6.52 3.43
C PRO A 57 -19.79 6.25 2.27
N MET A 58 -20.35 7.29 1.63
CA MET A 58 -21.14 7.12 0.40
C MET A 58 -20.33 6.55 -0.77
N MET A 59 -18.99 6.63 -0.75
CA MET A 59 -18.13 5.98 -1.75
C MET A 59 -18.09 4.45 -1.65
N ILE A 60 -18.66 3.89 -0.58
CA ILE A 60 -18.73 2.45 -0.30
C ILE A 60 -20.06 1.87 -0.81
N LEU A 61 -21.11 2.68 -0.88
CA LEU A 61 -22.45 2.34 -1.38
C LEU A 61 -22.45 2.24 -2.90
#